data_AF-A0A3M7PEP4-F1
#
_entry.id   AF-A0A3M7PEP4-F1
#
_cell.length_a   1.000
_cell.length_b   1.000
_cell.length_c   1.000
_cell.angle_alpha   90.00
_cell.angle_beta   90.00
_cell.angle_gamma   90.00
#
_symmetry.space_group_name_H-M   'P 1'
#
loop_
_entity.id
_entity.type
_entity.pdbx_description
1 polymer ?
#
loop_
_entity_poly.entity_id
_entity_poly.type
_entity_poly.pdbx_seq_one_letter_code
_entity_poly.pdbx_strand_id
1 'polypeptide(L)'
;MIKDDVLEPATGPMPWVSPLLAFPKPGPNGKTVSEASQIRLVADSTLSNTAIIREHRVTMTPEELTVEANGSDLYSVVDLTEGYSQIELDEESRQITVVSSHLGPLRYKRLTMGICSAAEIFQKALEKALAGLKGVRNLWDDIFVHGREDDGSHDENLKNLLERLEEKGLTLSTKKAQIRQPEVKFFGLIFSKRGIKVSHDFQQSFNNCAPDSKPHPQGSPLSVGRGGTKVS
;
A
#
# COMPACT_ATOMS: atom_id res chain seq x y z
N MET A 1 -1.49 12.61 14.71
CA MET A 1 -0.27 12.76 13.87
C MET A 1 0.91 13.33 14.66
N ILE A 2 0.89 14.56 15.20
CA ILE A 2 2.03 15.08 16.00
C ILE A 2 2.20 14.28 17.31
N LYS A 3 1.10 14.05 18.04
CA LYS A 3 1.11 13.23 19.27
C LYS A 3 1.53 11.77 19.02
N ASP A 4 1.31 11.29 17.80
CA ASP A 4 1.60 9.92 17.38
C ASP A 4 2.98 9.82 16.71
N ASP A 5 3.82 10.86 16.81
CA ASP A 5 5.19 10.90 16.27
C ASP A 5 5.28 10.69 14.75
N VAL A 6 4.23 11.07 14.00
CA VAL A 6 4.18 11.01 12.52
C VAL A 6 4.63 12.31 11.88
N LEU A 7 4.29 13.45 12.49
CA LEU A 7 4.64 14.79 12.03
C LEU A 7 5.44 15.50 13.12
N GLU A 8 6.43 16.29 12.69
CA GLU A 8 7.21 17.15 13.56
C GLU A 8 7.38 18.55 12.93
N PRO A 9 7.66 19.60 13.73
CA PRO A 9 7.97 20.91 13.19
C PRO A 9 9.14 20.86 12.21
N ALA A 10 8.98 21.46 11.03
CA ALA A 10 10.08 21.55 10.08
C ALA A 10 11.08 22.64 10.52
N THR A 11 12.37 22.34 10.46
CA THR A 11 13.44 23.27 10.84
C THR A 11 14.43 23.46 9.69
N GLY A 12 14.97 24.67 9.55
CA GLY A 12 15.95 25.00 8.51
C GLY A 12 15.31 25.33 7.14
N PRO A 13 16.12 25.39 6.07
CA PRO A 13 15.63 25.66 4.73
C PRO A 13 14.68 24.57 4.22
N MET A 14 13.55 24.97 3.64
CA MET A 14 12.50 24.07 3.13
C MET A 14 12.41 24.19 1.61
N PRO A 15 13.20 23.41 0.85
CA PRO A 15 13.18 23.47 -0.62
C PRO A 15 11.86 22.96 -1.21
N TRP A 16 11.13 22.14 -0.46
CA TRP A 16 9.82 21.61 -0.82
C TRP A 16 8.80 22.01 0.24
N VAL A 17 7.59 22.37 -0.18
CA VAL A 17 6.43 22.55 0.70
C VAL A 17 5.18 22.14 -0.06
N SER A 18 4.52 21.09 0.41
CA SER A 18 3.25 20.60 -0.13
C SER A 18 2.06 21.16 0.64
N PRO A 19 0.92 21.47 0.00
CA PRO A 19 -0.29 21.81 0.74
C PRO A 19 -0.87 20.57 1.43
N LEU A 20 -1.37 20.74 2.66
CA LEU A 20 -2.08 19.69 3.40
C LEU A 20 -3.58 19.78 3.10
N LEU A 21 -4.14 18.72 2.55
CA LEU A 21 -5.54 18.59 2.18
C LEU A 21 -6.31 17.77 3.22
N ALA A 22 -7.56 18.15 3.50
CA ALA A 22 -8.43 17.46 4.43
C ALA A 22 -9.62 16.84 3.68
N PHE A 23 -9.78 15.53 3.79
CA PHE A 23 -10.87 14.79 3.17
C PHE A 23 -11.68 14.05 4.23
N PRO A 24 -13.01 14.08 4.19
CA PRO A 24 -13.80 13.21 5.06
C PRO A 24 -13.59 11.74 4.71
N LYS A 25 -13.50 10.88 5.73
CA LYS A 25 -13.64 9.43 5.60
C LYS A 25 -15.12 9.16 5.26
N PRO A 26 -15.40 8.25 4.32
CA PRO A 26 -16.76 7.77 4.12
C PRO A 26 -17.22 7.06 5.40
N GLY A 27 -18.34 7.50 5.98
CA GLY A 27 -18.97 6.84 7.11
C GLY A 27 -19.73 5.58 6.70
N PRO A 28 -20.35 4.88 7.67
CA PRO A 28 -21.27 3.80 7.38
C PRO A 28 -22.36 4.29 6.41
N ASN A 29 -22.59 3.54 5.33
CA ASN A 29 -23.58 3.86 4.27
C ASN A 29 -23.26 5.08 3.40
N GLY A 30 -21.98 5.47 3.26
CA GLY A 30 -21.55 6.53 2.34
C GLY A 30 -21.92 7.95 2.78
N LYS A 31 -22.40 8.12 4.01
CA LYS A 31 -22.64 9.45 4.60
C LYS A 31 -21.33 10.03 5.12
N THR A 32 -21.03 11.26 4.70
CA THR A 32 -19.92 12.05 5.24
C THR A 32 -20.18 12.35 6.71
N VAL A 33 -19.28 11.92 7.59
CA VAL A 33 -19.36 12.26 9.01
C VAL A 33 -18.36 13.37 9.28
N SER A 34 -18.82 14.43 9.96
CA SER A 34 -18.03 15.64 10.28
C SER A 34 -17.24 15.54 11.58
N GLU A 35 -17.14 14.35 12.19
CA GLU A 35 -16.32 14.13 13.37
C GLU A 35 -14.83 14.17 13.01
N ALA A 36 -14.02 14.83 13.83
CA ALA A 36 -12.58 14.97 13.59
C ALA A 36 -11.84 13.62 13.47
N SER A 37 -12.34 12.56 14.14
CA SER A 37 -11.85 11.17 14.05
C SER A 37 -12.03 10.54 12.65
N GLN A 38 -12.85 11.18 11.81
CA GLN A 38 -13.22 10.75 10.48
C GLN A 38 -12.68 11.68 9.39
N ILE A 39 -11.67 12.51 9.65
CA ILE A 39 -10.98 13.29 8.61
C ILE A 39 -9.64 12.62 8.26
N ARG A 40 -9.33 12.51 6.97
CA ARG A 40 -8.02 12.13 6.43
C ARG A 40 -7.25 13.38 6.04
N LEU A 41 -6.05 13.51 6.57
CA LEU A 41 -5.10 14.52 6.13
C LEU A 41 -4.18 13.89 5.08
N VAL A 42 -4.06 14.53 3.92
CA VAL A 42 -3.29 14.05 2.77
C VAL A 42 -2.43 15.19 2.25
N ALA A 43 -1.13 14.96 2.13
CA ALA A 43 -0.23 15.91 1.49
C ALA A 43 -0.37 15.82 -0.04
N ASP A 44 -0.57 16.95 -0.72
CA ASP A 44 -0.45 16.98 -2.17
C ASP A 44 1.03 16.93 -2.56
N SER A 45 1.51 15.71 -2.80
CA SER A 45 2.91 15.43 -3.13
C SER A 45 3.16 15.46 -4.64
N THR A 46 2.25 16.02 -5.46
CA THR A 46 2.38 15.99 -6.93
C THR A 46 3.70 16.59 -7.41
N LEU A 47 4.09 17.75 -6.86
CA LEU A 47 5.35 18.40 -7.21
C LEU A 47 6.58 17.73 -6.59
N SER A 48 6.51 17.36 -5.31
CA SER A 48 7.64 16.71 -4.63
C SER A 48 7.97 15.36 -5.26
N ASN A 49 6.95 14.63 -5.72
CA ASN A 49 7.11 13.37 -6.44
C ASN A 49 7.90 13.48 -7.74
N THR A 50 8.02 14.66 -8.37
CA THR A 50 8.84 14.81 -9.60
C THR A 50 10.33 14.77 -9.32
N ALA A 51 10.74 15.01 -8.07
CA ALA A 51 12.14 14.94 -7.64
C ALA A 51 12.50 13.62 -6.95
N ILE A 52 11.51 12.79 -6.63
CA ILE A 52 11.74 11.48 -6.01
C ILE A 52 12.07 10.46 -7.10
N ILE A 53 13.26 9.86 -6.98
CA ILE A 53 13.65 8.73 -7.81
C ILE A 53 12.99 7.48 -7.25
N ARG A 54 12.13 6.84 -8.05
CA ARG A 54 11.40 5.65 -7.61
C ARG A 54 12.32 4.43 -7.55
N GLU A 55 12.18 3.67 -6.47
CA GLU A 55 12.76 2.34 -6.38
C GLU A 55 11.95 1.40 -7.28
N HIS A 56 12.63 0.67 -8.17
CA HIS A 56 11.98 -0.38 -8.95
C HIS A 56 11.94 -1.66 -8.12
N ARG A 57 10.74 -2.11 -7.74
CA ARG A 57 10.52 -3.38 -7.04
C ARG A 57 9.50 -4.22 -7.78
N VAL A 58 9.82 -5.51 -7.95
CA VAL A 58 8.86 -6.51 -8.38
C VAL A 58 8.22 -7.09 -7.12
N THR A 59 6.89 -6.95 -7.03
CA THR A 59 6.08 -7.57 -5.98
C THR A 59 5.49 -8.86 -6.52
N MET A 60 5.33 -9.86 -5.65
CA MET A 60 4.63 -11.10 -5.99
C MET A 60 3.22 -10.81 -6.53
N THR A 61 2.82 -11.50 -7.58
CA THR A 61 1.47 -11.34 -8.12
C THR A 61 0.44 -12.22 -7.38
N PRO A 62 -0.86 -11.87 -7.40
CA PRO A 62 -1.89 -12.74 -6.85
C PRO A 62 -1.92 -14.15 -7.48
N GLU A 63 -1.53 -14.28 -8.76
CA GLU A 63 -1.40 -15.58 -9.43
C GLU A 63 -0.20 -16.40 -8.92
N GLU A 64 0.92 -15.77 -8.57
CA GLU A 64 2.05 -16.46 -7.96
C GLU A 64 1.69 -16.95 -6.55
N LEU A 65 0.98 -16.12 -5.78
CA LEU A 65 0.47 -16.51 -4.45
C LEU A 65 -0.48 -17.70 -4.53
N THR A 66 -1.28 -17.77 -5.60
CA THR A 66 -2.17 -18.89 -5.89
C THR A 66 -1.41 -20.21 -6.01
N VAL A 67 -0.29 -20.20 -6.74
CA VAL A 67 0.55 -21.39 -6.92
C VAL A 67 1.18 -21.80 -5.59
N GLU A 68 1.65 -20.84 -4.79
CA GLU A 68 2.24 -21.09 -3.47
C GLU A 68 1.22 -21.65 -2.47
N ALA A 69 0.00 -21.13 -2.46
CA ALA A 69 -1.07 -21.54 -1.57
C ALA A 69 -1.68 -22.91 -1.93
N ASN A 70 -1.25 -23.53 -3.03
CA ASN A 70 -1.82 -24.78 -3.51
C ASN A 70 -1.69 -25.92 -2.48
N GLY A 71 -2.79 -26.65 -2.27
CA GLY A 71 -2.86 -27.71 -1.28
C GLY A 71 -3.00 -27.24 0.17
N SER A 72 -3.20 -25.94 0.41
CA SER A 72 -3.64 -25.41 1.71
C SER A 72 -5.17 -25.53 1.83
N ASP A 73 -5.68 -25.56 3.06
CA ASP A 73 -7.13 -25.57 3.33
C ASP A 73 -7.57 -24.63 4.47
N LEU A 74 -6.62 -23.98 5.14
CA LEU A 74 -6.87 -22.86 6.04
C LEU A 74 -6.08 -21.64 5.62
N TYR A 75 -6.72 -20.48 5.82
CA TYR A 75 -6.16 -19.20 5.44
C TYR A 75 -6.44 -18.14 6.50
N SER A 76 -5.51 -17.19 6.62
CA SER A 76 -5.73 -15.95 7.36
C SER A 76 -5.23 -14.76 6.56
N VAL A 77 -5.92 -13.63 6.69
CA VAL A 77 -5.52 -12.34 6.12
C VAL A 77 -5.50 -11.33 7.25
N VAL A 78 -4.38 -10.65 7.42
CA VAL A 78 -4.20 -9.60 8.43
C VAL A 78 -3.74 -8.30 7.79
N ASP A 79 -4.34 -7.19 8.22
CA ASP A 79 -4.03 -5.82 7.76
C ASP A 79 -3.18 -5.12 8.81
N LEU A 80 -2.16 -4.36 8.40
CA LEU A 80 -1.35 -3.55 9.34
C LEU A 80 -2.08 -2.26 9.71
N THR A 81 -2.06 -1.88 10.99
CA THR A 81 -2.70 -0.64 11.45
C THR A 81 -1.88 0.56 10.99
N GLU A 82 -2.42 1.36 10.06
CA GLU A 82 -1.70 2.53 9.51
C GLU A 82 -0.30 2.16 9.01
N GLY A 83 -0.20 1.06 8.25
CA GLY A 83 1.07 0.39 7.86
C GLY A 83 2.20 1.34 7.48
N TYR A 84 1.97 2.25 6.53
CA TYR A 84 2.99 3.23 6.11
C TYR A 84 3.61 4.01 7.28
N SER A 85 2.79 4.48 8.22
CA SER A 85 3.28 5.26 9.36
C SER A 85 4.12 4.43 10.35
N GLN A 86 4.14 3.10 10.24
CA GLN A 86 5.04 2.28 11.05
C GLN A 86 6.49 2.33 10.57
N ILE A 87 6.75 2.78 9.33
CA ILE A 87 8.09 2.92 8.77
C ILE A 87 8.61 4.33 9.01
N GLU A 88 9.73 4.45 9.73
CA GLU A 88 10.41 5.73 9.92
C GLU A 88 11.20 6.13 8.66
N LEU A 89 11.13 7.40 8.29
CA LEU A 89 11.92 7.96 7.20
C LEU A 89 13.31 8.34 7.69
N ASP A 90 14.31 8.12 6.84
CA ASP A 90 15.64 8.70 7.01
C ASP A 90 15.53 10.23 7.17
N GLU A 91 16.31 10.79 8.09
CA GLU A 91 16.23 12.20 8.47
C GLU A 91 16.40 13.16 7.27
N GLU A 92 17.32 12.84 6.36
CA GLU A 92 17.56 13.60 5.14
C GLU A 92 16.35 13.59 4.19
N SER A 93 15.67 12.44 4.11
CA SER A 93 14.49 12.25 3.27
C SER A 93 13.27 13.03 3.77
N ARG A 94 13.24 13.45 5.05
CA ARG A 94 12.08 14.19 5.60
C ARG A 94 11.89 15.55 4.95
N GLN A 95 12.94 16.16 4.41
CA GLN A 95 12.89 17.50 3.81
C GLN A 95 11.98 17.60 2.57
N ILE A 96 11.78 16.51 1.82
CA ILE A 96 10.88 16.50 0.65
C ILE A 96 9.40 16.34 1.04
N THR A 97 9.13 16.05 2.31
CA THR A 97 7.79 15.74 2.84
C THR A 97 7.20 16.88 3.67
N VAL A 98 7.77 18.08 3.58
CA VAL A 98 7.26 19.24 4.33
C VAL A 98 5.87 19.59 3.82
N VAL A 99 4.95 19.81 4.75
CA VAL A 99 3.58 20.26 4.50
C VAL A 99 3.30 21.61 5.16
N SER A 100 2.56 22.45 4.44
CA SER A 100 2.02 23.70 4.98
C SER A 100 0.80 23.42 5.84
N SER A 101 0.79 23.95 7.06
CA SER A 101 -0.33 23.84 7.99
C SER A 101 -0.59 25.18 8.71
N HIS A 102 -1.78 25.32 9.31
CA HIS A 102 -2.13 26.48 10.13
C HIS A 102 -1.28 26.61 11.41
N LEU A 103 -0.56 25.56 11.81
CA LEU A 103 0.39 25.55 12.93
C LEU A 103 1.82 25.92 12.50
N GLY A 104 2.01 26.28 11.22
CA GLY A 104 3.32 26.43 10.59
C GLY A 104 3.72 25.19 9.77
N PRO A 105 4.91 25.22 9.16
CA PRO A 105 5.41 24.11 8.36
C PRO A 105 5.75 22.90 9.24
N LEU A 106 5.22 21.74 8.87
CA LEU A 106 5.50 20.45 9.50
C LEU A 106 6.16 19.54 8.48
N ARG A 107 6.92 18.53 8.90
CA ARG A 107 7.47 17.49 8.01
C ARG A 107 7.12 16.10 8.54
N TYR A 108 7.00 15.14 7.63
CA TYR A 108 6.77 13.76 8.02
C TYR A 108 8.05 13.13 8.54
N LYS A 109 7.94 12.50 9.70
CA LYS A 109 8.97 11.63 10.28
C LYS A 109 8.80 10.18 9.82
N ARG A 110 7.58 9.79 9.50
CA ARG A 110 7.19 8.44 9.10
C ARG A 110 6.65 8.43 7.67
N LEU A 111 6.77 7.30 6.99
CA LEU A 111 6.33 7.15 5.61
C LEU A 111 4.83 7.42 5.51
N THR A 112 4.43 8.16 4.48
CA THR A 112 3.05 8.60 4.27
C THR A 112 2.55 8.26 2.88
N MET A 113 1.23 8.11 2.78
CA MET A 113 0.55 7.98 1.49
C MET A 113 0.75 9.25 0.65
N GLY A 114 0.73 9.08 -0.68
CA GLY A 114 0.87 10.16 -1.65
C GLY A 114 2.30 10.33 -2.19
N ILE A 115 3.31 9.79 -1.50
CA ILE A 115 4.68 9.71 -2.01
C ILE A 115 4.76 8.61 -3.08
N CYS A 116 5.33 8.91 -4.24
CA CYS A 116 5.34 8.01 -5.40
C CYS A 116 6.15 6.72 -5.21
N SER A 117 7.06 6.67 -4.23
CA SER A 117 7.89 5.51 -3.89
C SER A 117 7.47 4.81 -2.60
N ALA A 118 6.43 5.30 -1.91
CA ALA A 118 6.09 4.79 -0.57
C ALA A 118 5.70 3.32 -0.58
N ALA A 119 4.94 2.90 -1.59
CA ALA A 119 4.42 1.55 -1.68
C ALA A 119 5.56 0.53 -1.90
N GLU A 120 6.56 0.87 -2.70
CA GLU A 120 7.75 0.04 -2.95
C GLU A 120 8.66 -0.03 -1.73
N ILE A 121 8.87 1.09 -1.03
CA ILE A 121 9.64 1.15 0.22
C ILE A 121 8.95 0.30 1.30
N PHE A 122 7.63 0.43 1.42
CA PHE A 122 6.86 -0.31 2.41
C PHE A 122 6.89 -1.82 2.12
N GLN A 123 6.62 -2.21 0.87
CA GLN A 123 6.72 -3.60 0.43
C GLN A 123 8.11 -4.19 0.72
N LYS A 124 9.18 -3.41 0.51
CA LYS A 124 10.56 -3.79 0.84
C LYS A 124 10.79 -4.05 2.31
N ALA A 125 10.33 -3.15 3.15
CA ALA A 125 10.48 -3.27 4.59
C ALA A 125 9.72 -4.51 5.10
N LEU A 126 8.49 -4.72 4.60
CA LEU A 126 7.64 -5.81 5.05
C LEU A 126 8.16 -7.17 4.57
N GLU A 127 8.57 -7.32 3.32
CA GLU A 127 9.20 -8.56 2.84
C GLU A 127 10.46 -8.91 3.64
N LYS A 128 11.29 -7.90 3.95
CA LYS A 128 12.49 -8.11 4.79
C LYS A 128 12.12 -8.52 6.22
N ALA A 129 11.03 -7.98 6.77
CA ALA A 129 10.54 -8.34 8.10
C ALA A 129 9.99 -9.78 8.13
N LEU A 130 9.30 -10.20 7.07
CA LEU A 130 8.66 -11.52 6.95
C LEU A 130 9.58 -12.60 6.38
N ALA A 131 10.79 -12.24 5.95
CA ALA A 131 11.75 -13.17 5.38
C ALA A 131 11.98 -14.40 6.28
N GLY A 132 12.02 -15.57 5.66
CA GLY A 132 12.21 -16.87 6.32
C GLY A 132 10.94 -17.50 6.91
N LEU A 133 9.80 -16.80 6.91
CA LEU A 133 8.53 -17.39 7.31
C LEU A 133 7.97 -18.27 6.18
N LYS A 134 7.50 -19.46 6.54
CA LYS A 134 6.82 -20.39 5.63
C LYS A 134 5.33 -20.08 5.62
N GLY A 135 4.68 -20.23 4.46
CA GLY A 135 3.24 -20.03 4.31
C GLY A 135 2.74 -18.62 4.66
N VAL A 136 3.63 -17.62 4.63
CA VAL A 136 3.34 -16.22 4.95
C VAL A 136 3.88 -15.34 3.83
N ARG A 137 3.00 -14.54 3.22
CA ARG A 137 3.34 -13.60 2.14
C ARG A 137 2.60 -12.29 2.35
N ASN A 138 3.22 -11.18 1.98
CA ASN A 138 2.55 -9.89 1.93
C ASN A 138 2.35 -9.45 0.48
N LEU A 139 1.16 -8.94 0.18
CA LEU A 139 0.90 -8.16 -1.03
C LEU A 139 0.47 -6.77 -0.57
N TRP A 140 1.34 -5.79 -0.80
CA TRP A 140 1.17 -4.43 -0.30
C TRP A 140 0.99 -4.42 1.23
N ASP A 141 -0.14 -3.91 1.72
CA ASP A 141 -0.44 -3.71 3.14
C ASP A 141 -1.05 -4.95 3.83
N ASP A 142 -1.54 -5.92 3.06
CA ASP A 142 -2.15 -7.13 3.58
C ASP A 142 -1.16 -8.30 3.64
N ILE A 143 -1.16 -9.01 4.77
CA ILE A 143 -0.37 -10.23 4.98
C ILE A 143 -1.31 -11.43 4.89
N PHE A 144 -0.99 -12.33 3.97
CA PHE A 144 -1.66 -13.58 3.72
C PHE A 144 -0.91 -14.73 4.38
N VAL A 145 -1.63 -15.55 5.13
CA VAL A 145 -1.14 -16.77 5.78
C VAL A 145 -1.94 -17.94 5.26
N HIS A 146 -1.26 -19.03 4.94
CA HIS A 146 -1.89 -20.27 4.50
C HIS A 146 -1.18 -21.49 5.08
N GLY A 147 -1.91 -22.59 5.14
CA GLY A 147 -1.39 -23.89 5.55
C GLY A 147 -2.50 -24.93 5.54
N ARG A 148 -2.18 -26.10 6.06
CA ARG A 148 -3.12 -27.19 6.21
C ARG A 148 -3.61 -27.31 7.65
N GLU A 149 -4.86 -27.72 7.79
CA GLU A 149 -5.46 -28.07 9.08
C GLU A 149 -4.94 -29.40 9.61
N ASP A 150 -4.62 -30.36 8.73
CA ASP A 150 -4.28 -31.74 9.09
C ASP A 150 -2.95 -31.86 9.85
N ASP A 151 -1.94 -31.12 9.42
CA ASP A 151 -0.60 -31.08 10.04
C ASP A 151 -0.41 -29.89 11.00
N GLY A 152 -1.43 -29.02 11.13
CA GLY A 152 -1.39 -27.83 11.98
C GLY A 152 -0.49 -26.70 11.46
N SER A 153 0.04 -26.81 10.24
CA SER A 153 1.00 -25.84 9.67
C SER A 153 0.43 -24.43 9.57
N HIS A 154 -0.87 -24.27 9.32
CA HIS A 154 -1.49 -22.94 9.29
C HIS A 154 -1.34 -22.20 10.62
N ASP A 155 -1.64 -22.87 11.73
CA ASP A 155 -1.63 -22.26 13.06
C ASP A 155 -0.20 -21.98 13.52
N GLU A 156 0.76 -22.84 13.14
CA GLU A 156 2.19 -22.59 13.34
C GLU A 156 2.67 -21.37 12.53
N ASN A 157 2.31 -21.27 11.26
CA ASN A 157 2.67 -20.13 10.39
C ASN A 157 2.09 -18.81 10.92
N LEU A 158 0.83 -18.82 11.37
CA LEU A 158 0.18 -17.65 11.95
C LEU A 158 0.86 -17.24 13.27
N LYS A 159 1.20 -18.20 14.13
CA LYS A 159 1.93 -17.92 15.36
C LYS A 159 3.30 -17.29 15.08
N ASN A 160 4.08 -17.88 14.17
CA ASN A 160 5.40 -17.36 13.79
C ASN A 160 5.30 -15.94 13.19
N LEU A 161 4.23 -15.65 12.44
CA LEU A 161 3.96 -14.30 11.96
C LEU A 161 3.73 -13.33 13.13
N LEU A 162 2.85 -13.67 14.09
CA LEU A 162 2.54 -12.78 15.21
C LEU A 162 3.77 -12.49 16.07
N GLU A 163 4.58 -13.52 16.37
CA GLU A 163 5.84 -13.37 17.09
C GLU A 163 6.82 -12.46 16.32
N ARG A 164 6.95 -12.65 15.00
CA ARG A 164 7.81 -11.79 14.16
C ARG A 164 7.35 -10.33 14.14
N LEU A 165 6.04 -10.09 14.08
CA LEU A 165 5.51 -8.74 14.07
C LEU A 165 5.74 -8.05 15.42
N GLU A 166 5.57 -8.78 16.52
CA GLU A 166 5.88 -8.30 17.87
C GLU A 166 7.37 -7.94 18.00
N GLU A 167 8.28 -8.82 17.57
CA GLU A 167 9.73 -8.56 17.55
C GLU A 167 10.12 -7.32 16.75
N LYS A 168 9.38 -7.03 15.67
CA LYS A 168 9.62 -5.87 14.80
C LYS A 168 8.86 -4.62 15.22
N GLY A 169 8.02 -4.71 16.25
CA GLY A 169 7.17 -3.60 16.71
C GLY A 169 6.08 -3.23 15.68
N LEU A 170 5.68 -4.16 14.82
CA LEU A 170 4.64 -3.93 13.82
C LEU A 170 3.25 -4.26 14.41
N THR A 171 2.27 -3.39 14.16
CA THR A 171 0.93 -3.52 14.75
C THR A 171 -0.13 -3.86 13.72
N LEU A 172 -1.06 -4.75 14.09
CA LEU A 172 -2.13 -5.24 13.22
C LEU A 172 -3.49 -4.62 13.56
N SER A 173 -4.37 -4.58 12.56
CA SER A 173 -5.75 -4.15 12.67
C SER A 173 -6.66 -5.36 12.84
N THR A 174 -7.11 -5.62 14.07
CA THR A 174 -8.02 -6.73 14.37
C THR A 174 -9.40 -6.58 13.75
N LYS A 175 -9.81 -5.34 13.40
CA LYS A 175 -11.14 -5.05 12.83
C LYS A 175 -11.34 -5.60 11.43
N LYS A 176 -10.27 -5.76 10.66
CA LYS A 176 -10.30 -6.24 9.27
C LYS A 176 -9.66 -7.60 9.08
N ALA A 177 -9.14 -8.19 10.15
CA ALA A 177 -8.47 -9.48 10.08
C ALA A 177 -9.49 -10.60 9.81
N GLN A 178 -9.17 -11.47 8.85
CA GLN A 178 -9.84 -12.75 8.62
C GLN A 178 -8.93 -13.84 9.18
N ILE A 179 -9.26 -14.43 10.31
CA ILE A 179 -8.38 -15.40 10.98
C ILE A 179 -8.95 -16.82 10.84
N ARG A 180 -8.09 -17.76 10.46
CA ARG A 180 -8.34 -19.21 10.43
C ARG A 180 -9.66 -19.57 9.76
N GLN A 181 -9.81 -19.15 8.50
CA GLN A 181 -11.01 -19.40 7.71
C GLN A 181 -10.72 -20.47 6.63
N PRO A 182 -11.70 -21.34 6.31
CA PRO A 182 -11.59 -22.27 5.20
C PRO A 182 -11.71 -21.58 3.83
N GLU A 183 -12.23 -20.35 3.83
CA GLU A 183 -12.36 -19.50 2.66
C GLU A 183 -12.07 -18.04 3.04
N VAL A 184 -11.19 -17.37 2.29
CA VAL A 184 -10.87 -15.94 2.50
C VAL A 184 -10.92 -15.17 1.19
N LYS A 185 -11.34 -13.91 1.28
CA LYS A 185 -11.26 -12.95 0.17
C LYS A 185 -9.95 -12.17 0.26
N PHE A 186 -9.18 -12.17 -0.82
CA PHE A 186 -7.88 -11.50 -0.92
C PHE A 186 -7.67 -10.96 -2.35
N PHE A 187 -7.42 -9.64 -2.49
CA PHE A 187 -7.22 -8.96 -3.79
C PHE A 187 -8.25 -9.30 -4.89
N GLY A 188 -9.54 -9.40 -4.53
CA GLY A 188 -10.61 -9.71 -5.48
C GLY A 188 -10.70 -11.19 -5.87
N LEU A 189 -9.85 -12.05 -5.31
CA LEU A 189 -9.90 -13.50 -5.38
C LEU A 189 -10.46 -14.10 -4.08
N ILE A 190 -11.00 -15.30 -4.19
CA ILE A 190 -11.50 -16.11 -3.09
C ILE A 190 -10.66 -17.39 -3.05
N PHE A 191 -9.92 -17.58 -1.96
CA PHE A 191 -9.09 -18.75 -1.72
C PHE A 191 -9.89 -19.76 -0.91
N SER A 192 -9.93 -21.02 -1.34
CA SER A 192 -10.62 -22.10 -0.65
C SER A 192 -9.95 -23.45 -0.93
N LYS A 193 -10.28 -24.47 -0.13
CA LYS A 193 -9.87 -25.87 -0.41
C LYS A 193 -10.27 -26.37 -1.80
N ARG A 194 -11.30 -25.79 -2.43
CA ARG A 194 -11.78 -26.17 -3.77
C ARG A 194 -11.03 -25.47 -4.90
N GLY A 195 -10.02 -24.67 -4.56
CA GLY A 195 -9.30 -23.80 -5.49
C GLY A 195 -9.77 -22.36 -5.39
N ILE A 196 -9.47 -21.57 -6.43
CA ILE A 196 -9.61 -20.12 -6.42
C ILE A 196 -10.72 -19.67 -7.35
N LYS A 197 -11.46 -18.66 -6.91
CA LYS A 197 -12.54 -18.03 -7.66
C LYS A 197 -12.36 -16.52 -7.66
N VAL A 198 -12.85 -15.86 -8.70
CA VAL A 198 -12.95 -14.40 -8.71
C VAL A 198 -14.15 -13.99 -7.85
N SER A 199 -13.96 -13.02 -6.96
CA SER A 199 -15.03 -12.49 -6.12
C SER A 199 -16.08 -11.74 -6.94
N HIS A 200 -17.34 -11.85 -6.54
CA HIS A 200 -18.46 -11.22 -7.25
C HIS A 200 -18.34 -9.69 -7.29
N ASP A 201 -17.87 -9.06 -6.22
CA ASP A 201 -17.69 -7.60 -6.15
C ASP A 201 -16.65 -7.10 -7.17
N PHE A 202 -15.59 -7.88 -7.39
CA PHE A 202 -14.57 -7.55 -8.38
C PHE A 202 -15.15 -7.63 -9.80
N GLN A 203 -15.94 -8.67 -10.09
CA GLN A 203 -16.66 -8.81 -11.36
C GLN A 203 -17.64 -7.65 -11.58
N GLN A 204 -18.40 -7.26 -10.56
CA GLN A 204 -19.32 -6.13 -10.63
C GLN A 204 -18.58 -4.81 -10.86
N SER A 205 -17.47 -4.59 -10.17
CA SER A 205 -16.65 -3.37 -10.34
C SER A 205 -16.10 -3.26 -11.76
N PHE A 206 -15.67 -4.38 -12.35
CA PHE A 206 -15.24 -4.45 -13.74
C PHE A 206 -16.41 -4.15 -14.71
N ASN A 207 -17.55 -4.80 -14.51
CA ASN A 207 -18.72 -4.63 -15.38
C ASN A 207 -19.35 -3.24 -15.30
N ASN A 208 -19.22 -2.56 -14.15
CA ASN A 208 -19.74 -1.22 -13.91
C ASN A 208 -18.76 -0.10 -14.29
N CYS A 209 -17.56 -0.45 -14.78
CA CYS A 209 -16.59 0.54 -15.22
C CYS A 209 -17.13 1.27 -16.46
N ALA A 210 -17.30 2.59 -16.37
CA ALA A 210 -17.74 3.37 -17.51
C ALA A 210 -16.68 3.28 -18.64
N PRO A 211 -17.10 3.14 -19.91
CA PRO A 211 -16.15 3.13 -21.02
C PRO A 211 -15.37 4.45 -21.03
N ASP A 212 -14.07 4.36 -21.32
CA ASP A 212 -13.18 5.52 -21.36
C ASP A 212 -13.74 6.61 -22.29
N SER A 213 -14.13 7.73 -21.70
CA SER A 213 -14.71 8.87 -22.43
C SER A 213 -13.66 9.75 -23.09
N LYS A 214 -12.37 9.52 -22.82
CA LYS A 214 -11.25 10.26 -23.41
C LYS A 214 -10.41 9.29 -24.25
N PRO A 215 -10.15 9.59 -25.54
CA PRO A 215 -9.16 8.81 -26.28
C PRO A 215 -7.81 8.95 -25.57
N HIS A 216 -7.09 7.83 -25.42
CA HIS A 216 -5.69 7.88 -25.02
C HIS A 216 -4.95 8.87 -25.94
N PRO A 217 -4.09 9.74 -25.39
CA PRO A 217 -3.20 10.53 -26.24
C PRO A 217 -2.37 9.55 -27.06
N GLN A 218 -2.69 9.42 -28.36
CA GLN A 218 -1.85 8.70 -29.29
C GLN A 218 -0.48 9.37 -29.19
N GLY A 219 0.54 8.59 -28.81
CA GLY A 219 1.90 9.08 -28.73
C GLY A 219 2.22 9.87 -29.99
N SER A 220 2.71 11.08 -29.81
CA SER A 220 3.12 11.95 -30.91
C SER A 220 4.01 11.13 -31.84
N PRO A 221 3.72 11.01 -33.14
CA PRO A 221 4.63 10.32 -34.03
C PRO A 221 5.97 11.08 -33.98
N LEU A 222 7.02 10.37 -33.56
CA LEU A 222 8.40 10.85 -33.67
C LEU A 222 8.59 11.36 -35.09
N SER A 223 8.72 12.69 -35.23
CA SER A 223 9.05 13.32 -36.49
C SER A 223 10.47 12.90 -36.86
N VAL A 224 10.61 11.82 -37.63
CA VAL A 224 11.87 11.47 -38.28
C VAL A 224 12.13 12.56 -39.33
N GLY A 225 12.92 13.56 -38.95
CA GLY A 225 13.39 14.60 -39.84
C GLY A 225 14.18 13.96 -40.98
N ARG A 226 13.59 13.93 -42.19
CA ARG A 226 14.35 13.72 -43.42
C ARG A 226 15.21 14.95 -43.65
N GLY A 227 16.44 14.92 -43.16
CA GLY A 227 17.51 15.85 -43.54
C GLY A 227 17.91 15.61 -45.00
N GLY A 228 17.20 16.25 -45.92
CA GLY A 228 17.66 16.43 -47.29
C GLY A 228 18.62 17.61 -47.35
N THR A 229 19.92 17.35 -47.44
CA THR A 229 20.91 18.36 -47.83
C THR A 229 21.45 17.97 -49.20
N LYS A 230 20.86 18.54 -50.25
CA LYS A 230 21.57 18.82 -51.49
C LYS A 230 22.04 20.25 -51.40
N VAL A 231 23.35 20.46 -51.31
CA VAL A 231 23.99 21.65 -51.87
C VAL A 231 25.30 21.19 -52.49
N SER A 232 25.44 21.64 -53.73
CA SER A 232 26.56 21.63 -54.67
C SER A 232 27.95 21.89 -54.07
#